data_AF-A0A353BA59-F1
#
_entry.id   AF-A0A353BA59-F1
#
_cell.length_a   1.000
_cell.length_b   1.000
_cell.length_c   1.000
_cell.angle_alpha   90.00
_cell.angle_beta   90.00
_cell.angle_gamma   90.00
#
_symmetry.space_group_name_H-M   'P 1'
#
loop_
_entity.id
_entity.type
_entity.pdbx_description
1 polymer ?
#
loop_
_entity_poly.entity_id
_entity_poly.type
_entity_poly.pdbx_seq_one_letter_code
_entity_poly.pdbx_strand_id
1 'polypeptide(L)'
;MTTTTSNAKPTKAVVSLAEMCRMLGMSRSHFYWHLKRNNFHQPLKLASNGRPYFTAEMAQQNLDVKETGINVQGEFVIFYERRPESEKRQVETEPSRKPTLQPTPDSPLAAGLQSLGMSVNSDQIESALTACFPNGTGGDDEANVLRTIFRHLKRAEIA
;
A
#
# COMPACT_ATOMS: atom_id res chain seq x y z
N MET A 1 21.68 0.76 21.73
CA MET A 1 22.96 0.99 21.02
C MET A 1 22.80 0.44 19.60
N THR A 2 22.41 1.29 18.64
CA THR A 2 22.22 0.89 17.24
C THR A 2 23.48 1.25 16.46
N THR A 3 24.10 0.23 15.86
CA THR A 3 25.34 0.32 15.10
C THR A 3 25.17 1.24 13.89
N THR A 4 25.85 2.39 13.92
CA THR A 4 26.11 3.24 12.76
C THR A 4 26.85 2.40 11.72
N THR A 5 26.17 2.01 10.64
CA THR A 5 26.83 1.41 9.48
C THR A 5 27.75 2.47 8.88
N SER A 6 29.02 2.35 9.24
CA SER A 6 30.13 3.15 8.71
C SER A 6 30.07 3.19 7.19
N ASN A 7 30.07 4.41 6.66
CA ASN A 7 30.02 4.75 5.24
C ASN A 7 31.30 4.26 4.54
N ALA A 8 31.31 2.99 4.13
CA ALA A 8 32.40 2.43 3.36
C ALA A 8 32.31 2.93 1.92
N LYS A 9 33.37 3.61 1.46
CA LYS A 9 33.55 4.00 0.06
C LYS A 9 33.24 2.81 -0.86
N PRO A 10 32.54 3.01 -1.99
CA PRO A 10 32.25 1.91 -2.90
C PRO A 10 33.56 1.32 -3.43
N THR A 11 33.91 0.12 -2.98
CA THR A 11 35.08 -0.65 -3.46
C THR A 11 34.90 -1.21 -4.87
N LYS A 12 33.70 -1.05 -5.45
CA LYS A 12 33.37 -1.53 -6.78
C LYS A 12 33.59 -0.44 -7.82
N ALA A 13 34.32 -0.78 -8.88
CA ALA A 13 34.57 0.10 -10.02
C ALA A 13 33.26 0.57 -10.70
N VAL A 14 32.22 -0.26 -10.63
CA VAL A 14 30.93 -0.01 -11.28
C VAL A 14 29.80 -0.42 -10.36
N VAL A 15 28.76 0.40 -10.28
CA VAL A 15 27.58 0.21 -9.43
C VAL A 15 26.33 0.07 -10.31
N SER A 16 25.52 -0.95 -10.04
CA SER A 16 24.23 -1.11 -10.72
C SER A 16 23.19 -0.12 -10.22
N LEU A 17 22.15 0.15 -11.01
CA LEU A 17 21.06 1.04 -10.57
C LEU A 17 20.38 0.58 -9.27
N ALA A 18 20.22 -0.73 -9.07
CA ALA A 18 19.64 -1.28 -7.85
C ALA A 18 20.54 -1.04 -6.62
N GLU A 19 21.85 -1.13 -6.81
CA GLU A 19 22.83 -0.90 -5.76
C GLU A 19 22.96 0.58 -5.41
N MET A 20 22.92 1.47 -6.41
CA MET A 20 22.87 2.92 -6.22
C MET A 20 21.67 3.35 -5.37
N CYS A 21 20.48 2.79 -5.65
CA CYS A 21 19.27 3.07 -4.87
C CYS A 21 19.42 2.64 -3.40
N ARG A 22 20.11 1.51 -3.14
CA ARG A 22 20.39 1.03 -1.78
C ARG A 22 21.34 1.96 -1.04
N MET A 23 22.41 2.40 -1.71
CA MET A 23 23.37 3.35 -1.14
C MET A 23 22.70 4.69 -0.80
N LEU A 24 21.81 5.18 -1.67
CA LEU A 24 21.03 6.39 -1.44
C LEU A 24 19.85 6.20 -0.48
N GLY A 25 19.55 4.98 -0.02
CA GLY A 25 18.42 4.71 0.87
C GLY A 25 17.05 5.12 0.31
N MET A 26 16.87 5.09 -1.01
CA MET A 26 15.62 5.48 -1.68
C MET A 26 15.07 4.38 -2.60
N SER A 27 13.77 4.45 -2.89
CA SER A 27 13.13 3.49 -3.80
C SER A 27 13.54 3.75 -5.25
N ARG A 28 13.46 2.73 -6.11
CA ARG A 28 13.76 2.86 -7.55
C ARG A 28 12.88 3.91 -8.22
N SER A 29 11.59 3.94 -7.90
CA SER A 29 10.64 4.91 -8.45
C SER A 29 11.02 6.35 -8.07
N HIS A 30 11.43 6.57 -6.82
CA HIS A 30 11.88 7.88 -6.36
C HIS A 30 13.19 8.29 -7.04
N PHE A 31 14.13 7.36 -7.18
CA PHE A 31 15.38 7.61 -7.89
C PHE A 31 15.13 8.00 -9.36
N TYR A 32 14.23 7.30 -10.08
CA TYR A 32 13.86 7.68 -11.45
C TYR A 32 13.21 9.06 -11.54
N TRP A 33 12.43 9.46 -10.55
CA TRP A 33 11.84 10.80 -10.49
C TRP A 33 12.92 11.89 -10.41
N HIS A 34 13.99 11.65 -9.64
CA HIS A 34 15.14 12.56 -9.56
C HIS A 34 15.97 12.54 -10.84
N LEU A 35 16.18 11.37 -11.46
CA LEU A 35 16.88 11.26 -12.74
C LEU A 35 16.16 12.04 -13.85
N LYS A 36 14.82 12.01 -13.90
CA LYS A 36 14.04 12.78 -14.88
C LYS A 36 14.21 14.30 -14.72
N ARG A 37 14.52 14.76 -13.51
CA ARG A 37 14.80 16.17 -13.18
C ARG A 37 16.28 16.51 -13.25
N ASN A 38 17.11 15.57 -13.69
CA ASN A 38 18.56 15.67 -13.72
C ASN A 38 19.20 16.00 -12.35
N ASN A 39 18.53 15.68 -11.24
CA ASN A 39 19.09 15.92 -9.90
C ASN A 39 20.31 15.04 -9.62
N PHE A 40 20.35 13.85 -10.22
CA PHE A 40 21.46 12.91 -10.16
C PHE A 40 22.04 12.68 -11.56
N HIS A 41 23.27 12.19 -11.64
CA HIS A 41 23.87 11.73 -12.88
C HIS A 41 23.01 10.65 -13.55
N GLN A 42 22.89 10.71 -14.88
CA GLN A 42 22.19 9.67 -15.64
C GLN A 42 23.04 8.41 -15.77
N PRO A 43 22.45 7.20 -15.67
CA PRO A 43 23.20 5.96 -15.81
C PRO A 43 23.74 5.78 -17.22
N LEU A 44 24.98 5.28 -17.31
CA LEU A 44 25.57 4.80 -18.56
C LEU A 44 24.98 3.43 -18.90
N LYS A 45 24.93 3.10 -20.19
CA LYS A 45 24.46 1.78 -20.65
C LYS A 45 25.66 0.94 -21.04
N LEU A 46 25.71 -0.29 -20.54
CA LEU A 46 26.77 -1.23 -20.90
C LEU A 46 26.60 -1.67 -22.36
N ALA A 47 27.66 -1.59 -23.16
CA ALA A 47 27.60 -1.92 -24.59
C ALA A 47 27.18 -3.38 -24.85
N SER A 48 27.46 -4.29 -23.92
CA SER A 48 27.19 -5.72 -24.09
C SER A 48 25.72 -6.10 -23.95
N ASN A 49 24.98 -5.49 -23.01
CA ASN A 49 23.63 -5.93 -22.65
C ASN A 49 22.65 -4.78 -22.37
N GLY A 50 23.08 -3.53 -22.56
CA GLY A 50 22.25 -2.35 -22.33
C GLY A 50 21.90 -2.07 -20.87
N ARG A 51 22.46 -2.81 -19.90
CA ARG A 51 22.14 -2.62 -18.49
C ARG A 51 22.65 -1.25 -18.01
N PRO A 52 21.82 -0.49 -17.26
CA PRO A 52 22.23 0.79 -16.71
C PRO A 52 23.20 0.61 -15.55
N TYR A 53 24.29 1.36 -15.57
CA TYR A 53 25.33 1.35 -14.55
C TYR A 53 25.88 2.76 -14.27
N PHE A 54 26.51 2.91 -13.12
CA PHE A 54 27.21 4.11 -12.68
C PHE A 54 28.68 3.78 -12.46
N THR A 55 29.59 4.67 -12.87
CA THR A 55 31.00 4.58 -12.48
C THR A 55 31.15 4.92 -11.00
N ALA A 56 32.28 4.55 -10.40
CA ALA A 56 32.57 4.90 -9.01
C ALA A 56 32.50 6.42 -8.75
N GLU A 57 32.96 7.23 -9.70
CA GLU A 57 32.92 8.70 -9.60
C GLU A 57 31.48 9.23 -9.63
N MET A 58 30.66 8.79 -10.59
CA MET A 58 29.25 9.19 -10.67
C MET A 58 28.46 8.75 -9.44
N ALA A 59 28.78 7.57 -8.90
CA ALA A 59 28.15 7.07 -7.69
C ALA A 59 28.52 7.96 -6.49
N GLN A 60 29.78 8.37 -6.36
CA GLN A 60 30.22 9.28 -5.29
C GLN A 60 29.53 10.64 -5.41
N GLN A 61 29.53 11.25 -6.60
CA GLN A 61 28.86 12.53 -6.83
C GLN A 61 27.37 12.47 -6.48
N ASN A 62 26.68 11.38 -6.83
CA ASN A 62 25.28 11.19 -6.45
C ASN A 62 25.06 11.08 -4.93
N LEU A 63 26.01 10.49 -4.20
CA LEU A 63 25.98 10.47 -2.73
C LEU A 63 26.17 11.87 -2.18
N ASP A 64 27.13 12.62 -2.73
CA ASP A 64 27.42 13.99 -2.34
C ASP A 64 26.21 14.90 -2.60
N VAL A 65 25.49 14.73 -3.71
CA VAL A 65 24.22 15.44 -3.99
C VAL A 65 23.20 15.22 -2.87
N LYS A 66 23.07 13.98 -2.39
CA LYS A 66 22.11 13.65 -1.32
C LYS A 66 22.52 14.27 0.01
N GLU A 67 23.82 14.33 0.30
CA GLU A 67 24.36 14.89 1.55
C GLU A 67 24.32 16.43 1.55
N THR A 68 24.71 17.05 0.43
CA THR A 68 24.81 18.51 0.29
C THR A 68 23.49 19.17 -0.09
N GLY A 69 22.57 18.42 -0.71
CA GLY A 69 21.35 18.97 -1.28
C GLY A 69 21.61 19.87 -2.50
N ILE A 70 22.73 19.70 -3.20
CA ILE A 70 23.07 20.44 -4.42
C ILE A 70 23.15 19.44 -5.57
N ASN A 71 22.37 19.64 -6.64
CA ASN A 71 22.40 18.74 -7.80
C ASN A 71 23.66 18.92 -8.65
N VAL A 72 23.77 18.08 -9.69
CA VAL A 72 24.91 18.09 -10.62
C VAL A 72 25.01 19.37 -11.47
N GLN A 73 23.97 20.21 -11.48
CA GLN A 73 23.92 21.52 -12.13
C GLN A 73 24.18 22.68 -11.16
N GLY A 74 24.31 22.41 -9.85
CA GLY A 74 24.49 23.44 -8.83
C GLY A 74 23.19 24.04 -8.26
N GLU A 75 22.03 23.47 -8.59
CA GLU A 75 20.74 23.89 -8.03
C GLU A 75 20.41 23.12 -6.75
N PHE A 76 19.65 23.76 -5.87
CA PHE A 76 19.27 23.16 -4.59
C PHE A 76 18.18 22.10 -4.74
N VAL A 77 18.37 20.96 -4.10
CA VAL A 77 17.44 19.83 -4.03
C VAL A 77 17.17 19.50 -2.57
N ILE A 78 15.90 19.60 -2.18
CA ILE A 78 15.45 19.27 -0.83
C ILE A 78 15.08 17.79 -0.77
N PHE A 79 15.82 17.03 0.04
CA PHE A 79 15.51 15.64 0.34
C PHE A 79 14.76 15.56 1.66
N TYR A 80 13.46 15.26 1.61
CA TYR A 80 12.69 15.02 2.82
C TYR A 80 13.14 13.74 3.49
N GLU A 81 13.43 13.82 4.78
CA GLU A 81 13.70 12.65 5.60
C GLU A 81 12.44 11.79 5.71
N ARG A 82 12.62 10.49 5.61
CA ARG A 82 11.54 9.58 5.96
C ARG A 82 11.36 9.63 7.47
N ARG A 83 10.14 9.89 7.91
CA ARG A 83 9.75 9.68 9.32
C ARG A 83 10.19 8.27 9.72
N PRO A 84 10.96 8.11 10.81
CA PRO A 84 11.44 6.81 11.23
C PRO A 84 10.25 5.87 11.49
N GLU A 85 10.39 4.61 11.10
CA GLU A 85 9.32 3.60 11.24
C GLU A 85 8.86 3.46 12.70
N SER A 86 9.72 3.80 13.67
CA SER A 86 9.40 3.85 15.11
C SER A 86 8.38 4.92 15.49
N GLU A 87 8.19 5.95 14.66
CA GLU A 87 7.20 7.01 14.84
C GLU A 87 5.99 6.88 13.92
N LYS A 88 5.98 5.90 13.02
CA LYS A 88 4.69 5.42 12.55
C LYS A 88 4.04 4.85 13.78
N ARG A 89 3.11 5.63 14.36
CA ARG A 89 2.13 5.14 15.32
C ARG A 89 1.83 3.71 14.90
N GLN A 90 2.02 2.79 15.82
CA GLN A 90 1.34 1.51 15.81
C GLN A 90 -0.15 1.82 15.80
N VAL A 91 -0.67 2.29 14.66
CA VAL A 91 -1.99 1.94 14.26
C VAL A 91 -1.76 0.49 13.92
N GLU A 92 -2.00 -0.37 14.91
CA GLU A 92 -2.18 -1.78 14.68
C GLU A 92 -2.97 -1.88 13.39
N THR A 93 -2.31 -2.33 12.33
CA THR A 93 -3.01 -3.06 11.29
C THR A 93 -3.46 -4.34 11.98
N GLU A 94 -4.52 -4.20 12.78
CA GLU A 94 -5.60 -5.15 12.74
C GLU A 94 -5.77 -5.47 11.23
N PRO A 95 -5.73 -6.76 10.84
CA PRO A 95 -6.07 -7.10 9.47
C PRO A 95 -7.38 -6.39 9.19
N SER A 96 -7.44 -5.59 8.12
CA SER A 96 -8.65 -4.89 7.72
C SER A 96 -9.70 -5.96 7.44
N ARG A 97 -10.37 -6.40 8.51
CA ARG A 97 -11.75 -6.81 8.48
C ARG A 97 -12.40 -5.54 8.00
N LYS A 98 -12.75 -5.56 6.71
CA LYS A 98 -13.77 -4.67 6.16
C LYS A 98 -14.81 -4.53 7.27
N PRO A 99 -15.29 -3.31 7.59
CA PRO A 99 -16.28 -3.15 8.64
C PRO A 99 -17.42 -4.11 8.30
N THR A 100 -17.52 -5.20 9.05
CA THR A 100 -18.77 -5.91 9.20
C THR A 100 -19.61 -4.84 9.85
N LEU A 101 -20.38 -4.14 9.02
CA LEU A 101 -21.51 -3.34 9.46
C LEU A 101 -22.25 -4.29 10.37
N GLN A 102 -22.07 -4.13 11.68
CA GLN A 102 -22.97 -4.73 12.64
C GLN A 102 -24.34 -4.27 12.18
N PRO A 103 -25.26 -5.18 11.83
CA PRO A 103 -26.58 -4.79 11.38
C PRO A 103 -27.28 -4.17 12.59
N THR A 104 -27.12 -2.86 12.74
CA THR A 104 -28.01 -2.07 13.57
C THR A 104 -29.44 -2.32 13.06
N PRO A 105 -30.42 -2.40 13.96
CA PRO A 105 -31.82 -2.69 13.60
C PRO A 105 -32.41 -1.72 12.55
N ASP A 106 -31.74 -0.59 12.29
CA ASP A 106 -32.09 0.41 11.27
C ASP A 106 -31.44 0.18 9.88
N SER A 107 -30.86 -1.00 9.62
CA SER A 107 -30.29 -1.31 8.31
C SER A 107 -31.38 -1.34 7.21
N PRO A 108 -31.10 -0.87 5.98
CA PRO A 108 -32.07 -0.90 4.87
C PRO A 108 -32.60 -2.30 4.56
N LEU A 109 -31.81 -3.33 4.91
CA LEU A 109 -32.19 -4.73 4.78
C LEU A 109 -33.29 -5.14 5.78
N ALA A 110 -33.21 -4.67 7.03
CA ALA A 110 -34.24 -4.94 8.05
C ALA A 110 -35.58 -4.29 7.67
N ALA A 111 -35.56 -3.04 7.19
CA ALA A 111 -36.75 -2.35 6.68
C ALA A 111 -37.37 -3.06 5.47
N GLY A 112 -36.53 -3.58 4.56
CA GLY A 112 -36.96 -4.37 3.41
C GLY A 112 -37.63 -5.70 3.80
N LEU A 113 -37.10 -6.40 4.81
CA LEU A 113 -37.67 -7.66 5.31
C LEU A 113 -38.98 -7.44 6.08
N GLN A 114 -39.09 -6.37 6.86
CA GLN A 114 -40.34 -5.98 7.52
C GLN A 114 -41.43 -5.61 6.52
N SER A 115 -41.08 -4.89 5.45
CA SER A 115 -42.01 -4.56 4.36
C SER A 115 -42.54 -5.79 3.62
N LEU A 116 -41.80 -6.91 3.67
CA LEU A 116 -42.19 -8.22 3.13
C LEU A 116 -42.99 -9.07 4.14
N GLY A 117 -43.30 -8.52 5.31
CA GLY A 117 -44.13 -9.16 6.33
C GLY A 117 -43.37 -10.05 7.32
N MET A 118 -42.05 -9.86 7.48
CA MET A 118 -41.24 -10.62 8.44
C MET A 118 -40.76 -9.75 9.61
N SER A 119 -41.05 -10.15 10.84
CA SER A 119 -40.46 -9.58 12.05
C SER A 119 -39.18 -10.35 12.41
N VAL A 120 -38.05 -9.87 11.90
CA VAL A 120 -36.74 -10.54 12.07
C VAL A 120 -35.82 -9.73 12.97
N ASN A 121 -35.13 -10.43 13.87
CA ASN A 121 -34.14 -9.86 14.78
C ASN A 121 -32.78 -9.71 14.10
N SER A 122 -31.95 -8.77 14.54
CA SER A 122 -30.60 -8.54 13.99
C SER A 122 -29.74 -9.81 13.93
N ASP A 123 -29.85 -10.67 14.95
CA ASP A 123 -29.10 -11.94 15.01
C ASP A 123 -29.50 -12.92 13.90
N GLN A 124 -30.79 -12.93 13.51
CA GLN A 124 -31.30 -13.79 12.44
C GLN A 124 -30.82 -13.30 11.07
N ILE A 125 -30.74 -11.98 10.91
CA ILE A 125 -30.22 -11.34 9.69
C ILE A 125 -28.72 -11.65 9.54
N GLU A 126 -27.95 -11.54 10.63
CA GLU A 126 -26.52 -11.84 10.63
C GLU A 126 -26.23 -13.34 10.36
N SER A 127 -27.01 -14.23 10.98
CA SER A 127 -26.92 -15.67 10.70
C SER A 127 -27.23 -15.98 9.24
N ALA A 128 -28.26 -15.35 8.66
CA ALA A 128 -28.62 -15.55 7.26
C ALA A 128 -27.59 -14.95 6.29
N LEU A 129 -27.00 -13.80 6.61
CA LEU A 129 -25.91 -13.18 5.84
C LEU A 129 -24.68 -14.09 5.82
N THR A 130 -24.31 -14.65 6.98
CA THR A 130 -23.18 -15.57 7.08
C THR A 130 -23.42 -16.86 6.30
N ALA A 131 -24.65 -17.39 6.33
CA ALA A 131 -25.01 -18.62 5.62
C ALA A 131 -25.10 -18.44 4.10
N CYS A 132 -25.63 -17.30 3.63
CA CYS A 132 -25.87 -17.06 2.20
C CYS A 132 -24.71 -16.36 1.48
N PHE A 133 -23.92 -15.55 2.20
CA PHE A 133 -22.83 -14.75 1.64
C PHE A 133 -21.56 -14.86 2.49
N PRO A 134 -20.91 -16.04 2.55
CA PRO A 134 -19.70 -16.26 3.37
C PRO A 134 -18.51 -15.41 2.94
N ASN A 135 -18.50 -14.91 1.69
CA ASN A 135 -17.45 -14.04 1.14
C ASN A 135 -17.87 -12.55 1.11
N GLY A 136 -19.01 -12.20 1.72
CA GLY A 136 -19.60 -10.86 1.71
C GLY A 136 -20.46 -10.56 0.47
N THR A 137 -21.13 -9.42 0.48
CA THR A 137 -22.13 -8.99 -0.53
C THR A 137 -21.55 -8.09 -1.62
N GLY A 138 -20.22 -8.00 -1.74
CA GLY A 138 -19.51 -6.96 -2.50
C GLY A 138 -19.65 -6.99 -4.04
N GLY A 139 -20.55 -7.80 -4.59
CA GLY A 139 -20.83 -7.87 -6.03
C GLY A 139 -22.31 -8.09 -6.37
N ASP A 140 -23.19 -8.17 -5.38
CA ASP A 140 -24.61 -8.44 -5.58
C ASP A 140 -25.45 -7.18 -5.34
N ASP A 141 -26.47 -6.99 -6.17
CA ASP A 141 -27.45 -5.93 -5.99
C ASP A 141 -28.24 -6.14 -4.69
N GLU A 142 -28.57 -5.05 -3.99
CA GLU A 142 -29.27 -5.06 -2.70
C GLU A 142 -30.60 -5.82 -2.79
N ALA A 143 -31.29 -5.72 -3.93
CA ALA A 143 -32.53 -6.44 -4.19
C ALA A 143 -32.33 -7.97 -4.33
N ASN A 144 -31.16 -8.41 -4.79
CA ASN A 144 -30.81 -9.84 -4.87
C ASN A 144 -30.39 -10.39 -3.51
N VAL A 145 -29.66 -9.59 -2.72
CA VAL A 145 -29.30 -9.91 -1.33
C VAL A 145 -30.57 -10.07 -0.50
N LEU A 146 -31.50 -9.12 -0.58
CA LEU A 146 -32.78 -9.15 0.14
C LEU A 146 -33.61 -10.40 -0.20
N ARG A 147 -33.79 -10.72 -1.49
CA ARG A 147 -34.54 -11.91 -1.93
C ARG A 147 -33.92 -13.22 -1.46
N THR A 148 -32.59 -13.29 -1.46
CA THR A 148 -31.85 -14.49 -1.07
C THR A 148 -32.00 -14.74 0.43
N ILE A 149 -31.86 -13.69 1.24
CA ILE A 149 -32.04 -13.74 2.70
C ILE A 149 -33.48 -14.06 3.07
N PHE A 150 -34.46 -13.39 2.46
CA PHE A 150 -35.89 -13.67 2.67
C PHE A 150 -36.23 -15.14 2.39
N ARG A 151 -35.75 -15.68 1.27
CA ARG A 151 -35.98 -17.08 0.91
C ARG A 151 -35.32 -18.06 1.88
N HIS A 152 -34.14 -17.72 2.39
CA HIS A 152 -33.42 -18.54 3.36
C HIS A 152 -34.18 -18.58 4.70
N LEU A 153 -34.60 -17.42 5.21
CA LEU A 153 -35.35 -17.32 6.46
C LEU A 153 -36.73 -17.99 6.37
N LYS A 154 -37.44 -17.83 5.24
CA LYS A 154 -38.73 -18.50 4.99
C LYS A 154 -38.61 -20.02 4.93
N ARG A 155 -37.49 -20.56 4.43
CA ARG A 155 -37.23 -22.01 4.41
C ARG A 155 -36.84 -22.57 5.77
N ALA A 156 -36.30 -21.74 6.65
CA ALA A 156 -35.92 -22.11 8.00
C ALA A 156 -37.10 -22.11 8.98
N GLU A 157 -38.34 -21.82 8.52
CA GLU A 157 -39.54 -21.62 9.35
C GLU A 157 -39.34 -20.63 10.51
N ILE A 158 -38.47 -19.65 10.31
CA ILE A 158 -38.29 -18.54 11.24
C ILE A 158 -39.35 -17.50 10.84
N ALA A 159 -40.55 -17.67 11.38
CA ALA A 159 -41.70 -16.78 11.23
C ALA A 159 -41.96 -16.05 12.55
#